data_AF-A0A3C0R961-F1
#
_entry.id   AF-A0A3C0R961-F1
#
_cell.length_a   1.000
_cell.length_b   1.000
_cell.length_c   1.000
_cell.angle_alpha   90.00
_cell.angle_beta   90.00
_cell.angle_gamma   90.00
#
_symmetry.space_group_name_H-M   'P 1'
#
loop_
_entity.id
_entity.type
_entity.pdbx_description
1 polymer ?
#
loop_
_entity_poly.entity_id
_entity_poly.type
_entity_poly.pdbx_seq_one_letter_code
_entity_poly.pdbx_strand_id
1 'polypeptide(L)'
;NDFRGDPSSALLEVLDPEQNNSFYDNYLELEYDLSKVLFIATANNLQNIQPALRDRLEIIDLSGYAIEEKVEIAKKHLLPKQKDAHGLAKVNFNISDKVLEKLIENYTRESGVRELDRQLASIMRYEAKEFAIKGKVKRTVTSKDIE
;
A
#
# COMPACT_ATOMS: atom_id res chain seq x y z
N ASN A 1 -8.56 19.45 -27.14
CA ASN A 1 -8.77 18.31 -28.06
C ASN A 1 -7.50 18.09 -28.85
N ASP A 2 -6.50 17.50 -28.20
CA ASP A 2 -5.29 17.01 -28.86
C ASP A 2 -5.64 15.60 -29.36
N PHE A 3 -5.60 15.39 -30.67
CA PHE A 3 -6.07 14.19 -31.38
C PHE A 3 -5.01 13.07 -31.29
N ARG A 4 -4.54 12.80 -30.08
CA ARG A 4 -3.85 11.54 -29.76
C ARG A 4 -4.98 10.57 -29.46
N GLY A 5 -5.04 9.43 -30.16
CA GLY A 5 -6.11 8.43 -30.03
C GLY A 5 -6.43 8.10 -28.57
N ASP A 6 -7.64 7.59 -28.30
CA ASP A 6 -8.04 7.21 -26.94
C ASP A 6 -6.99 6.24 -26.38
N PRO A 7 -6.24 6.59 -25.32
CA PRO A 7 -5.21 5.72 -24.74
C PRO A 7 -5.80 4.38 -24.29
N SER A 8 -7.11 4.31 -24.08
CA SER A 8 -7.81 3.07 -23.78
C SER A 8 -7.78 2.08 -24.94
N SER A 9 -7.73 2.54 -26.19
CA SER A 9 -7.58 1.66 -27.36
C SER A 9 -6.22 0.95 -27.38
N ALA A 10 -5.14 1.66 -27.04
CA ALA A 10 -3.81 1.06 -26.93
C ALA A 10 -3.76 0.02 -25.78
N LEU A 11 -4.43 0.29 -24.66
CA LEU A 11 -4.54 -0.69 -23.58
C LEU A 11 -5.36 -1.92 -23.97
N LEU A 12 -6.38 -1.77 -24.81
CA LEU A 12 -7.15 -2.91 -25.31
C LEU A 12 -6.29 -3.81 -26.18
N GLU A 13 -5.44 -3.25 -27.05
CA GLU A 13 -4.50 -4.00 -27.89
C GLU A 13 -3.49 -4.78 -27.04
N VAL A 14 -2.90 -4.15 -26.02
CA VAL A 14 -1.92 -4.78 -25.13
C VAL A 14 -2.53 -5.90 -24.27
N LEU A 15 -3.78 -5.73 -23.85
CA LEU A 15 -4.48 -6.70 -23.00
C LEU A 15 -5.18 -7.81 -23.79
N ASP A 16 -5.24 -7.72 -25.12
CA ASP A 16 -5.81 -8.77 -25.97
C ASP A 16 -4.82 -9.92 -26.14
N PRO A 17 -5.13 -11.15 -25.69
CA PRO A 17 -4.28 -12.30 -25.98
C PRO A 17 -4.13 -12.58 -27.48
N GLU A 18 -5.06 -12.10 -28.32
CA GLU A 18 -5.01 -12.28 -29.78
C GLU A 18 -4.12 -11.24 -30.48
N GLN A 19 -3.80 -10.10 -29.85
CA GLN A 19 -3.06 -9.00 -30.48
C GLN A 19 -1.73 -8.66 -29.75
N ASN A 20 -1.59 -9.07 -28.49
CA ASN A 20 -0.43 -8.70 -27.67
C ASN A 20 0.89 -9.33 -28.14
N ASN A 21 0.89 -10.30 -29.05
CA ASN A 21 2.09 -10.91 -29.63
C ASN A 21 2.77 -10.04 -30.70
N SER A 22 2.09 -9.01 -31.20
CA SER A 22 2.58 -8.09 -32.23
C SER A 22 2.15 -6.65 -31.93
N PHE A 23 2.31 -6.20 -30.68
CA PHE A 23 1.97 -4.85 -30.28
C PHE A 23 2.88 -3.84 -31.00
N TYR A 24 2.30 -2.86 -31.69
CA TYR A 24 3.05 -1.87 -32.46
C TYR A 24 3.28 -0.58 -31.66
N ASP A 25 4.54 -0.24 -31.42
CA ASP A 25 4.88 1.03 -30.78
C ASP A 25 5.12 2.13 -31.83
N ASN A 26 4.35 3.23 -31.74
CA ASN A 26 4.43 4.34 -32.69
C ASN A 26 5.74 5.15 -32.61
N TYR A 27 6.47 5.08 -31.50
CA TYR A 27 7.73 5.80 -31.34
C TYR A 27 8.92 4.99 -31.85
N LEU A 28 8.91 3.69 -31.61
CA LEU A 28 9.95 2.76 -32.05
C LEU A 28 9.72 2.24 -33.47
N GLU A 29 8.50 2.39 -33.99
CA GLU A 29 8.07 1.91 -35.32
C GLU A 29 8.33 0.41 -35.51
N LEU A 30 8.12 -0.37 -34.45
CA LEU A 30 8.43 -1.81 -34.38
C LEU A 30 7.35 -2.56 -33.59
N GLU A 31 7.15 -3.82 -33.98
CA GLU A 31 6.28 -4.77 -33.28
C GLU A 31 7.02 -5.48 -32.13
N TYR A 32 6.32 -5.68 -31.01
CA TYR A 32 6.83 -6.37 -29.82
C TYR A 32 5.87 -7.48 -29.38
N ASP A 33 6.45 -8.60 -28.93
CA ASP A 33 5.70 -9.70 -28.32
C ASP A 33 5.58 -9.49 -26.80
N LEU A 34 4.36 -9.21 -26.36
CA LEU A 34 3.94 -9.06 -24.96
C LEU A 34 3.14 -10.27 -24.45
N SER A 35 3.00 -11.35 -25.23
CA SER A 35 2.17 -12.52 -24.87
C SER A 35 2.60 -13.23 -23.58
N LYS A 36 3.86 -13.04 -23.15
CA LYS A 36 4.43 -13.63 -21.92
C LYS A 36 4.54 -12.64 -20.77
N VAL A 37 3.93 -11.47 -20.88
CA VAL A 37 3.91 -10.45 -19.83
C VAL A 37 2.68 -10.64 -18.96
N LEU A 38 2.89 -10.71 -17.64
CA LEU A 38 1.80 -10.70 -16.67
C LEU A 38 1.39 -9.25 -16.36
N PHE A 39 0.17 -8.89 -16.72
CA PHE A 39 -0.40 -7.58 -16.41
C PHE A 39 -1.17 -7.64 -15.08
N ILE A 40 -0.88 -6.69 -14.19
CA ILE A 40 -1.62 -6.49 -12.94
C ILE A 40 -2.06 -5.04 -12.88
N ALA A 41 -3.37 -4.80 -12.85
CA ALA A 41 -3.96 -3.48 -12.71
C ALA A 41 -4.61 -3.34 -11.33
N THR A 42 -4.58 -2.13 -10.77
CA THR A 42 -5.26 -1.81 -9.50
C THR A 42 -6.29 -0.70 -9.72
N ALA A 43 -7.48 -0.83 -9.13
CA ALA A 43 -8.49 0.20 -9.17
C ALA A 43 -9.23 0.33 -7.83
N ASN A 44 -9.56 1.56 -7.42
CA ASN A 44 -10.38 1.81 -6.22
C ASN A 44 -11.88 1.83 -6.55
N ASN A 45 -12.24 2.11 -7.81
CA ASN A 45 -13.60 2.22 -8.27
C ASN A 45 -13.68 1.57 -9.66
N LEU A 46 -14.36 0.42 -9.72
CA LEU A 46 -14.54 -0.31 -10.96
C LEU A 46 -15.44 0.46 -11.94
N GLN A 47 -16.43 1.22 -11.47
CA GLN A 47 -17.39 1.95 -12.32
C GLN A 47 -16.73 2.99 -13.24
N ASN A 48 -15.52 3.44 -12.94
CA ASN A 48 -14.77 4.38 -13.76
C ASN A 48 -13.95 3.72 -14.89
N ILE A 49 -13.79 2.40 -14.88
CA ILE A 49 -13.00 1.68 -15.90
C ILE A 49 -13.86 1.47 -17.15
N GLN A 50 -13.35 1.64 -18.36
CA GLN A 50 -14.15 1.37 -19.57
C GLN A 50 -14.62 -0.11 -19.60
N PRO A 51 -15.89 -0.40 -19.95
CA PRO A 51 -16.41 -1.79 -19.94
C PRO A 51 -15.56 -2.77 -20.74
N ALA A 52 -15.09 -2.37 -21.92
CA ALA A 52 -14.26 -3.21 -22.79
C ALA A 52 -12.94 -3.67 -22.12
N LEU A 53 -12.37 -2.84 -21.24
CA LEU A 53 -11.17 -3.22 -20.46
C LEU A 53 -11.55 -4.16 -19.32
N ARG A 54 -12.71 -3.96 -18.67
CA ARG A 54 -13.17 -4.83 -17.57
C ARG A 54 -13.43 -6.25 -18.05
N ASP A 55 -14.00 -6.41 -19.24
CA ASP A 55 -14.32 -7.73 -19.80
C ASP A 55 -13.06 -8.55 -20.13
N ARG A 56 -11.89 -7.90 -20.21
CA ARG A 56 -10.58 -8.51 -20.48
C ARG A 56 -9.72 -8.71 -19.23
N LEU A 57 -10.25 -8.38 -18.05
CA LEU A 57 -9.54 -8.48 -16.78
C LEU A 57 -10.25 -9.45 -15.84
N GLU A 58 -9.47 -10.26 -15.12
CA GLU A 58 -9.97 -10.97 -13.96
C GLU A 58 -10.02 -10.01 -12.76
N ILE A 59 -11.21 -9.84 -12.17
CA ILE A 59 -11.43 -8.92 -11.06
C ILE A 59 -11.26 -9.69 -9.74
N ILE A 60 -10.30 -9.26 -8.93
CA ILE A 60 -10.09 -9.77 -7.57
C ILE A 60 -10.42 -8.64 -6.59
N ASP A 61 -11.51 -8.81 -5.85
CA ASP A 61 -11.95 -7.83 -4.86
C ASP A 61 -11.17 -7.96 -3.56
N LEU A 62 -10.60 -6.84 -3.10
CA LEU A 62 -9.90 -6.75 -1.82
C LEU A 62 -10.76 -5.94 -0.84
N SER A 63 -11.26 -6.61 0.20
CA SER A 63 -12.00 -5.96 1.27
C SER A 63 -11.07 -5.24 2.26
N GLY A 64 -11.66 -4.34 3.05
CA GLY A 64 -10.97 -3.75 4.20
C GLY A 64 -10.67 -4.79 5.28
N TYR A 65 -9.88 -4.35 6.27
CA TYR A 65 -9.49 -5.17 7.41
C TYR A 65 -10.33 -4.84 8.65
N ALA A 66 -10.69 -5.88 9.41
CA ALA A 66 -11.20 -5.76 10.77
C ALA A 66 -10.11 -5.22 11.73
N ILE A 67 -10.51 -4.75 12.91
CA ILE A 67 -9.59 -4.15 13.88
C ILE A 67 -8.52 -5.18 14.30
N GLU A 68 -8.94 -6.40 14.58
CA GLU A 68 -8.08 -7.51 14.99
C GLU A 68 -7.07 -7.86 13.89
N GLU A 69 -7.49 -7.83 12.62
CA GLU A 69 -6.62 -8.05 11.47
C GLU A 69 -5.59 -6.93 11.34
N LYS A 70 -6.00 -5.66 11.52
CA LYS A 70 -5.09 -4.51 11.51
C LYS A 70 -4.06 -4.57 12.63
N VAL A 71 -4.44 -5.03 13.83
CA VAL A 71 -3.51 -5.24 14.95
C VAL A 71 -2.44 -6.27 14.56
N GLU A 72 -2.84 -7.40 13.96
CA GLU A 72 -1.91 -8.43 13.54
C GLU A 72 -1.00 -7.98 12.38
N ILE A 73 -1.54 -7.23 11.41
CA ILE A 73 -0.75 -6.60 10.34
C ILE A 73 0.26 -5.62 10.94
N ALA A 74 -0.15 -4.81 11.91
CA ALA A 74 0.74 -3.87 12.59
C ALA A 74 1.89 -4.60 13.29
N LYS A 75 1.61 -5.67 14.02
CA LYS A 75 2.61 -6.44 14.77
C LYS A 75 3.59 -7.18 13.85
N LYS A 76 3.08 -7.85 12.83
CA LYS A 76 3.89 -8.70 11.93
C LYS A 76 4.67 -7.90 10.89
N HIS A 77 4.14 -6.77 10.43
CA HIS A 77 4.68 -6.07 9.28
C HIS A 77 5.00 -4.60 9.56
N LEU A 78 4.06 -3.80 10.07
CA LEU A 78 4.27 -2.35 10.17
C LEU A 78 5.26 -1.97 11.27
N LEU A 79 5.18 -2.55 12.46
CA LEU A 79 6.08 -2.26 13.57
C LEU A 79 7.55 -2.61 13.24
N PRO A 80 7.87 -3.81 12.71
CA PRO A 80 9.22 -4.11 12.27
C PRO A 80 9.72 -3.14 11.19
N LYS A 81 8.90 -2.88 10.16
CA LYS A 81 9.20 -1.95 9.07
C LYS A 81 9.51 -0.54 9.61
N GLN A 82 8.66 -0.01 10.49
CA GLN A 82 8.80 1.33 11.02
C GLN A 82 9.98 1.44 11.99
N LYS A 83 10.27 0.40 12.78
CA LYS A 83 11.47 0.36 13.63
C LYS A 83 12.75 0.41 12.79
N ASP A 84 12.81 -0.37 11.72
CA ASP A 84 13.97 -0.40 10.84
C ASP A 84 14.18 0.95 10.13
N ALA A 85 13.10 1.50 9.54
CA ALA A 85 13.12 2.79 8.86
C ALA A 85 13.57 3.97 9.75
N HIS A 86 13.38 3.88 11.07
CA HIS A 86 13.75 4.92 12.03
C HIS A 86 15.03 4.58 12.85
N GLY A 87 15.78 3.54 12.47
CA GLY A 87 17.03 3.17 13.13
C GLY A 87 16.84 2.59 14.54
N LEU A 88 15.63 2.14 14.87
CA LEU A 88 15.24 1.60 16.17
C LEU A 88 15.24 0.07 16.22
N ALA A 89 15.72 -0.62 15.18
CA ALA A 89 15.71 -2.08 15.09
C ALA A 89 16.39 -2.79 16.28
N LYS A 90 17.44 -2.18 16.84
CA LYS A 90 18.18 -2.71 18.00
C LYS A 90 17.63 -2.24 19.35
N VAL A 91 16.66 -1.34 19.35
CA VAL A 91 16.07 -0.77 20.57
C VAL A 91 14.90 -1.62 21.02
N ASN A 92 14.99 -2.13 22.25
CA ASN A 92 14.01 -3.05 22.79
C ASN A 92 12.84 -2.30 23.45
N PHE A 93 11.80 -2.03 22.68
CA PHE A 93 10.52 -1.52 23.18
C PHE A 93 9.35 -2.15 22.42
N ASN A 94 8.22 -2.32 23.11
CA ASN A 94 7.02 -2.90 22.53
C ASN A 94 5.81 -1.97 22.69
N ILE A 95 4.89 -2.08 21.73
CA ILE A 95 3.56 -1.46 21.79
C ILE A 95 2.59 -2.61 22.08
N SER A 96 1.75 -2.46 23.10
CA SER A 96 0.78 -3.50 23.46
C SER A 96 -0.44 -3.49 22.53
N ASP A 97 -1.10 -4.64 22.43
CA ASP A 97 -2.26 -4.80 21.54
C ASP A 97 -3.37 -3.80 21.87
N LYS A 98 -3.66 -3.55 23.15
CA LYS A 98 -4.63 -2.52 23.60
C LYS A 98 -4.30 -1.11 23.11
N VAL A 99 -3.01 -0.81 22.98
CA VAL A 99 -2.53 0.50 22.53
C VAL A 99 -2.66 0.60 21.00
N LEU A 100 -2.42 -0.49 20.27
CA LEU A 100 -2.67 -0.58 18.84
C LEU A 100 -4.17 -0.49 18.53
N GLU A 101 -5.03 -1.21 19.27
CA GLU A 101 -6.48 -1.13 19.16
C GLU A 101 -6.96 0.32 19.36
N LYS A 102 -6.53 0.97 20.45
CA LYS A 102 -6.85 2.39 20.70
C LYS A 102 -6.39 3.29 19.54
N LEU A 103 -5.22 3.03 18.96
CA LEU A 103 -4.69 3.80 17.84
C LEU A 103 -5.56 3.62 16.59
N ILE A 104 -5.94 2.37 16.29
CA ILE A 104 -6.78 2.02 15.15
C ILE A 104 -8.16 2.66 15.29
N GLU A 105 -8.82 2.51 16.45
CA GLU A 105 -10.19 2.99 16.67
C GLU A 105 -10.29 4.52 16.70
N ASN A 106 -9.36 5.20 17.36
CA ASN A 106 -9.49 6.64 17.63
C ASN A 106 -8.75 7.52 16.63
N TYR A 107 -7.67 7.01 16.00
CA TYR A 107 -6.77 7.81 15.19
C TYR A 107 -6.70 7.35 13.72
N THR A 108 -7.40 6.28 13.34
CA THR A 108 -7.51 5.85 11.94
C THR A 108 -8.97 5.77 11.51
N ARG A 109 -9.28 6.25 10.30
CA ARG A 109 -10.61 6.14 9.68
C ARG A 109 -10.47 5.76 8.22
N GLU A 110 -10.06 4.52 8.00
CA GLU A 110 -9.90 3.92 6.68
C GLU A 110 -10.19 2.41 6.73
N SER A 111 -10.42 1.80 5.57
CA SER A 111 -10.51 0.34 5.43
C SER A 111 -9.13 -0.34 5.43
N GLY A 112 -8.10 0.37 4.98
CA GLY A 112 -6.72 -0.10 4.92
C GLY A 112 -5.90 0.18 6.19
N VAL A 113 -4.58 0.26 6.02
CA VAL A 113 -3.61 0.49 7.10
C VAL A 113 -2.61 1.63 6.79
N ARG A 114 -2.89 2.51 5.82
CA ARG A 114 -2.00 3.62 5.45
C ARG A 114 -1.89 4.66 6.56
N GLU A 115 -3.01 5.07 7.11
CA GLU A 115 -3.11 5.97 8.26
C GLU A 115 -2.49 5.33 9.50
N LEU A 116 -2.73 4.03 9.71
CA LEU A 116 -2.07 3.28 10.79
C LEU A 116 -0.53 3.32 10.64
N ASP A 117 0.00 3.07 9.45
CA ASP A 117 1.44 3.16 9.15
C ASP A 117 1.98 4.58 9.43
N ARG A 118 1.21 5.61 9.07
CA ARG A 118 1.55 7.02 9.32
C ARG A 118 1.61 7.35 10.82
N GLN A 119 0.62 6.89 11.59
CA GLN A 119 0.58 7.08 13.03
C GLN A 119 1.74 6.37 13.73
N LEU A 120 2.01 5.11 13.33
CA LEU A 120 3.17 4.37 13.83
C LEU A 120 4.49 5.07 13.49
N ALA A 121 4.65 5.60 12.28
CA ALA A 121 5.83 6.38 11.91
C ALA A 121 6.00 7.63 12.81
N SER A 122 4.91 8.32 13.17
CA SER A 122 4.97 9.45 14.11
C SER A 122 5.45 9.03 15.49
N ILE A 123 4.96 7.90 16.02
CA ILE A 123 5.42 7.32 17.28
C ILE A 123 6.91 6.96 17.17
N MET A 124 7.34 6.29 16.10
CA MET A 124 8.75 5.92 15.92
C MET A 124 9.67 7.15 15.84
N ARG A 125 9.27 8.24 15.18
CA ARG A 125 10.04 9.49 15.16
C ARG A 125 10.21 10.08 16.55
N TYR A 126 9.14 10.06 17.36
CA TYR A 126 9.21 10.53 18.74
C TYR A 126 10.18 9.68 19.57
N GLU A 127 10.06 8.36 19.50
CA GLU A 127 10.96 7.45 20.23
C GLU A 127 12.42 7.55 19.77
N ALA A 128 12.66 7.74 18.46
CA ALA A 128 14.01 7.96 17.93
C ALA A 128 14.63 9.26 18.46
N LYS A 129 13.84 10.34 18.53
CA LYS A 129 14.27 11.60 19.15
C LYS A 129 14.59 11.41 20.63
N GLU A 130 13.71 10.75 21.39
CA GLU A 130 13.93 10.50 22.81
C GLU A 130 15.17 9.64 23.05
N PHE A 131 15.40 8.63 22.22
CA PHE A 131 16.61 7.81 22.24
C PHE A 131 17.88 8.65 22.01
N ALA A 132 17.86 9.54 21.01
CA ALA A 132 19.00 10.39 20.69
C ALA A 132 19.33 11.39 21.81
N ILE A 133 18.32 11.93 22.50
CA ILE A 133 18.52 12.93 23.55
C ILE A 133 18.88 12.29 24.89
N LYS A 134 18.19 11.21 25.28
CA LYS A 134 18.26 10.63 26.64
C LYS A 134 19.06 9.33 26.70
N GLY A 135 19.42 8.76 25.55
CA GLY A 135 20.07 7.45 25.43
C GLY A 135 19.19 6.26 25.83
N LYS A 136 17.90 6.50 26.13
CA LYS A 136 16.95 5.49 26.61
C LYS A 136 15.56 5.74 26.04
N VAL A 137 14.89 4.65 25.68
CA VAL A 137 13.49 4.61 25.24
C VAL A 137 12.66 3.93 26.32
N LYS A 138 11.40 4.36 26.51
CA LYS A 138 10.47 3.65 27.40
C LYS A 138 10.26 2.23 26.88
N ARG A 139 10.32 1.24 27.76
CA ARG A 139 10.22 -0.18 27.38
C ARG A 139 8.85 -0.56 26.81
N THR A 140 7.80 0.15 27.22
CA THR A 140 6.43 -0.05 26.76
C THR A 140 5.75 1.30 26.50
N VAL A 141 5.25 1.49 25.28
CA VAL A 141 4.40 2.64 24.94
C VAL A 141 3.01 2.37 25.51
N THR A 142 2.49 3.31 26.31
CA THR A 142 1.18 3.18 26.95
C THR A 142 0.12 4.04 26.26
N SER A 143 -1.16 3.79 26.56
CA SER A 143 -2.28 4.54 25.98
C SER A 143 -2.29 6.02 26.33
N LYS A 144 -1.55 6.43 27.39
CA LYS A 144 -1.34 7.83 27.79
C LYS A 144 -0.25 8.51 26.98
N ASP A 145 0.66 7.76 26.37
CA ASP A 145 1.74 8.33 25.54
C ASP A 145 1.25 8.65 24.11
N ILE A 146 0.03 8.21 23.76
CA ILE A 146 -0.62 8.47 22.46
C ILE A 146 -1.54 9.71 22.51
N GLU A 147 -1.93 10.15 23.71
CA GLU A 147 -2.72 11.37 23.94
C GLU A 147 -1.84 12.63 23.85
#